data_AF-A0A7C2VIT4-F1
#
_entry.id   AF-A0A7C2VIT4-F1
#
_cell.length_a   1.000
_cell.length_b   1.000
_cell.length_c   1.000
_cell.angle_alpha   90.00
_cell.angle_beta   90.00
_cell.angle_gamma   90.00
#
_symmetry.space_group_name_H-M   'P 1'
#
loop_
_entity.id
_entity.type
_entity.pdbx_description
1 polymer ?
#
loop_
_entity_poly.entity_id
_entity_poly.type
_entity_poly.pdbx_seq_one_letter_code
_entity_poly.pdbx_strand_id
1 'polypeptide(L)'
;MKRLASTLFGSLLFVSATFGQSAIEECANYLTAGDYRRAILAGQRAVRMFPNSVEANFCLGASYLQVGELKLAVEYLKRAESLTSDKNHLSAIYNLLGQASYRMDDLDLALYYYSKKLAIDRELGKKEGEATALNNIAEIYRKKEITIKLLNIINRL
;
A
#
# COMPACT_ATOMS: atom_id res chain seq x y z
N MET A 1 -62.13 -21.13 -22.31
CA MET A 1 -61.94 -21.30 -20.86
C MET A 1 -60.44 -21.38 -20.59
N LYS A 2 -59.82 -20.27 -20.16
CA LYS A 2 -59.14 -20.07 -18.85
C LYS A 2 -57.98 -21.07 -18.61
N ARG A 3 -56.74 -20.69 -18.95
CA ARG A 3 -55.69 -20.03 -18.10
C ARG A 3 -55.03 -20.99 -17.10
N LEU A 4 -53.68 -21.06 -17.19
CA LEU A 4 -52.63 -21.28 -16.16
C LEU A 4 -51.43 -21.89 -16.94
N ALA A 5 -50.43 -21.17 -17.46
CA ALA A 5 -49.62 -20.09 -16.89
C ALA A 5 -49.15 -20.41 -15.47
N SER A 6 -48.29 -21.42 -15.34
CA SER A 6 -47.54 -21.71 -14.13
C SER A 6 -46.04 -21.67 -14.42
N THR A 7 -45.49 -20.50 -14.12
CA THR A 7 -44.18 -20.29 -13.47
C THR A 7 -42.92 -20.64 -14.26
N LEU A 8 -42.48 -19.66 -15.05
CA LEU A 8 -41.08 -19.20 -15.02
C LEU A 8 -40.68 -18.95 -13.56
N PHE A 9 -40.00 -19.89 -12.91
CA PHE A 9 -39.26 -19.62 -11.67
C PHE A 9 -38.18 -20.69 -11.48
N GLY A 10 -37.31 -20.82 -12.49
CA GLY A 10 -36.20 -21.78 -12.50
C GLY A 10 -34.86 -21.17 -12.90
N SER A 11 -34.74 -19.84 -12.93
CA SER A 11 -33.52 -19.13 -13.33
C SER A 11 -33.06 -18.09 -12.30
N LEU A 12 -33.48 -18.23 -11.04
CA LEU A 12 -33.03 -17.40 -9.91
C LEU A 12 -32.12 -18.14 -8.92
N LEU A 13 -31.42 -19.17 -9.38
CA LEU A 13 -30.34 -19.86 -8.63
C LEU A 13 -28.99 -19.77 -9.34
N PHE A 14 -28.84 -18.81 -10.26
CA PHE A 14 -27.51 -18.34 -10.65
C PHE A 14 -27.18 -17.11 -9.81
N VAL A 15 -25.97 -17.10 -9.25
CA VAL A 15 -25.27 -16.02 -8.51
C VAL A 15 -25.22 -16.11 -6.97
N SER A 16 -25.74 -17.16 -6.30
CA SER A 16 -25.52 -17.31 -4.85
C SER A 16 -24.26 -18.08 -4.44
N ALA A 17 -23.25 -18.21 -5.32
CA ALA A 17 -22.01 -18.95 -5.03
C ALA A 17 -20.71 -18.26 -5.51
N THR A 18 -20.70 -16.94 -5.70
CA THR A 18 -19.46 -16.15 -5.68
C THR A 18 -19.31 -15.47 -4.31
N PHE A 19 -19.27 -16.28 -3.25
CA PHE A 19 -18.72 -15.88 -1.94
C PHE A 19 -17.17 -15.95 -1.95
N GLY A 20 -16.52 -15.69 -3.09
CA GLY A 20 -15.19 -16.24 -3.39
C GLY A 20 -14.00 -15.44 -2.86
N GLN A 21 -14.02 -14.12 -3.00
CA GLN A 21 -13.02 -13.22 -2.42
C GLN A 21 -13.60 -11.80 -2.38
N SER A 22 -13.36 -11.07 -1.29
CA SER A 22 -13.63 -9.64 -1.24
C SER A 22 -12.74 -8.90 -2.26
N ALA A 23 -13.17 -7.74 -2.75
CA ALA A 23 -12.34 -6.91 -3.63
C ALA A 23 -10.97 -6.53 -3.00
N ILE A 24 -10.89 -6.56 -1.67
CA ILE A 24 -9.65 -6.39 -0.89
C ILE A 24 -8.71 -7.58 -1.13
N GLU A 25 -9.23 -8.80 -1.03
CA GLU A 25 -8.45 -10.02 -1.23
C GLU A 25 -8.05 -10.20 -2.69
N GLU A 26 -8.91 -9.84 -3.66
CA GLU A 26 -8.53 -9.77 -5.08
C GLU A 26 -7.36 -8.82 -5.30
N CYS A 27 -7.41 -7.63 -4.70
CA CYS A 27 -6.33 -6.66 -4.78
C CYS A 27 -5.03 -7.24 -4.22
N ALA A 28 -5.08 -7.85 -3.03
CA ALA A 28 -3.91 -8.44 -2.38
C ALA A 28 -3.31 -9.58 -3.21
N ASN A 29 -4.16 -10.42 -3.80
CA ASN A 29 -3.73 -11.50 -4.69
C ASN A 29 -3.02 -10.97 -5.92
N TYR A 30 -3.62 -10.01 -6.65
CA TYR A 30 -3.00 -9.44 -7.84
C TYR A 30 -1.71 -8.69 -7.52
N LEU A 31 -1.67 -7.98 -6.39
CA LEU A 31 -0.47 -7.30 -5.92
C LEU A 31 0.67 -8.30 -5.66
N THR A 32 0.37 -9.40 -4.98
CA THR A 32 1.35 -10.47 -4.68
C THR A 32 1.80 -11.18 -5.96
N ALA A 33 0.90 -11.35 -6.93
CA ALA A 33 1.21 -11.93 -8.23
C ALA A 33 1.97 -10.98 -9.17
N GLY A 34 2.17 -9.72 -8.80
CA GLY A 34 2.81 -8.71 -9.65
C GLY A 34 1.94 -8.15 -10.78
N ASP A 35 0.66 -8.52 -10.85
CA ASP A 35 -0.30 -7.95 -11.81
C ASP A 35 -0.84 -6.62 -11.27
N TYR A 36 0.03 -5.61 -11.25
CA TYR A 36 -0.27 -4.31 -10.64
C TYR A 36 -1.45 -3.60 -11.32
N ARG A 37 -1.66 -3.84 -12.61
CA ARG A 37 -2.80 -3.27 -13.33
C ARG A 37 -4.11 -3.80 -12.77
N ARG A 38 -4.24 -5.13 -12.60
CA ARG A 38 -5.44 -5.69 -11.98
C ARG A 38 -5.54 -5.36 -10.49
N ALA A 39 -4.41 -5.30 -9.78
CA ALA A 39 -4.37 -4.89 -8.38
C ALA A 39 -4.94 -3.49 -8.17
N ILE A 40 -4.60 -2.51 -9.03
CA ILE A 40 -5.17 -1.16 -8.99
C ILE A 40 -6.68 -1.19 -9.22
N LEU A 41 -7.16 -1.92 -10.23
CA LEU A 41 -8.60 -2.00 -10.53
C LEU A 41 -9.41 -2.63 -9.38
N ALA A 42 -8.88 -3.70 -8.79
CA ALA A 42 -9.46 -4.35 -7.62
C ALA A 42 -9.39 -3.43 -6.38
N GLY A 43 -8.26 -2.78 -6.14
CA GLY A 43 -8.06 -1.83 -5.04
C GLY A 43 -8.98 -0.62 -5.13
N GLN A 44 -9.18 -0.04 -6.31
CA GLN A 44 -10.15 1.04 -6.53
C GLN A 44 -11.58 0.58 -6.21
N ARG A 45 -11.94 -0.65 -6.58
CA ARG A 45 -13.24 -1.24 -6.23
C ARG A 45 -13.36 -1.46 -4.72
N ALA A 46 -12.31 -1.98 -4.09
CA ALA A 46 -12.24 -2.20 -2.66
C ALA A 46 -12.43 -0.89 -1.88
N VAL A 47 -11.73 0.18 -2.25
CA VAL A 47 -11.89 1.50 -1.61
C VAL A 47 -13.27 2.11 -1.85
N ARG A 48 -13.89 1.90 -3.03
CA ARG A 48 -15.28 2.34 -3.26
C ARG A 48 -16.28 1.63 -2.36
N MET A 49 -16.10 0.33 -2.13
CA MET A 49 -17.01 -0.46 -1.28
C MET A 49 -16.73 -0.26 0.21
N PHE A 50 -15.45 -0.09 0.56
CA PHE A 50 -14.96 -0.03 1.94
C PHE A 50 -13.99 1.15 2.11
N PRO A 51 -14.48 2.41 2.04
CA PRO A 51 -13.62 3.59 2.03
C PRO A 51 -12.81 3.80 3.33
N ASN A 52 -13.25 3.17 4.42
CA ASN A 52 -12.62 3.23 5.74
C ASN A 52 -11.93 1.91 6.14
N SER A 53 -11.70 1.00 5.18
CA SER A 53 -10.87 -0.19 5.43
C SER A 53 -9.39 0.17 5.29
N VAL A 54 -8.59 -0.25 6.26
CA VAL A 54 -7.13 -0.09 6.25
C VAL A 54 -6.54 -0.89 5.09
N GLU A 55 -7.00 -2.12 4.92
CA GLU A 55 -6.53 -3.09 3.93
C GLU A 55 -6.84 -2.65 2.50
N ALA A 56 -8.04 -2.11 2.26
CA ALA A 56 -8.43 -1.58 0.96
C ALA A 56 -7.52 -0.41 0.53
N ASN A 57 -7.32 0.57 1.43
CA ASN A 57 -6.49 1.73 1.18
C ASN A 57 -5.00 1.34 1.07
N PHE A 58 -4.53 0.45 1.94
CA PHE A 58 -3.17 -0.08 1.91
C PHE A 58 -2.87 -0.79 0.59
N CYS A 59 -3.74 -1.71 0.16
CA CYS A 59 -3.53 -2.46 -1.08
C CYS A 59 -3.51 -1.56 -2.32
N LEU A 60 -4.43 -0.59 -2.39
CA LEU A 60 -4.44 0.37 -3.50
C LEU A 60 -3.19 1.26 -3.49
N GLY A 61 -2.80 1.77 -2.33
CA GLY A 61 -1.59 2.57 -2.17
C GLY A 61 -0.32 1.80 -2.53
N ALA A 62 -0.20 0.55 -2.07
CA ALA A 62 0.89 -0.35 -2.43
C ALA A 62 0.92 -0.63 -3.94
N SER A 63 -0.24 -0.82 -4.58
CA SER A 63 -0.32 -1.07 -6.02
C SER A 63 0.14 0.14 -6.84
N TYR A 64 -0.25 1.36 -6.46
CA TYR A 64 0.25 2.59 -7.09
C TYR A 64 1.74 2.78 -6.91
N LEU A 65 2.28 2.40 -5.74
CA LEU A 65 3.71 2.45 -5.49
C LEU A 65 4.46 1.60 -6.52
N GLN A 66 4.00 0.38 -6.82
CA GLN A 66 4.68 -0.51 -7.77
C GLN A 66 4.75 0.05 -9.19
N VAL A 67 3.72 0.77 -9.64
CA VAL A 67 3.72 1.40 -10.98
C VAL A 67 4.37 2.79 -11.00
N GLY A 68 4.84 3.30 -9.86
CA GLY A 68 5.51 4.59 -9.78
C GLY A 68 4.58 5.79 -9.70
N GLU A 69 3.29 5.59 -9.45
CA GLU A 69 2.32 6.66 -9.19
C GLU A 69 2.44 7.12 -7.73
N LEU A 70 3.59 7.71 -7.39
CA LEU A 70 4.04 7.93 -6.01
C LEU A 70 3.09 8.85 -5.22
N LYS A 71 2.50 9.86 -5.86
CA LYS A 71 1.55 10.78 -5.19
C LYS A 71 0.28 10.05 -4.76
N LEU A 72 -0.28 9.21 -5.63
CA LEU A 72 -1.45 8.39 -5.32
C LEU A 72 -1.13 7.34 -4.27
N ALA A 73 0.07 6.74 -4.33
CA ALA A 73 0.53 5.81 -3.30
C ALA A 73 0.52 6.47 -1.92
N VAL A 74 1.12 7.66 -1.79
CA VAL A 74 1.15 8.42 -0.52
C VAL A 74 -0.25 8.78 -0.04
N GLU A 75 -1.15 9.20 -0.93
CA GLU A 75 -2.53 9.56 -0.58
C GLU A 75 -3.26 8.39 0.10
N TYR A 76 -3.31 7.23 -0.55
CA TYR A 76 -4.02 6.08 -0.02
C TYR A 76 -3.31 5.45 1.19
N LEU A 77 -1.98 5.47 1.25
CA LEU A 77 -1.24 5.00 2.42
C LEU A 77 -1.43 5.91 3.64
N LYS A 78 -1.51 7.24 3.47
CA LYS A 78 -1.85 8.16 4.56
C LYS A 78 -3.29 7.98 5.04
N ARG A 79 -4.21 7.66 4.14
CA ARG A 79 -5.57 7.28 4.53
C ARG A 79 -5.56 6.01 5.37
N ALA A 80 -4.83 4.97 4.96
CA ALA A 80 -4.65 3.76 5.76
C ALA A 80 -4.01 4.05 7.14
N GLU A 81 -2.99 4.92 7.20
CA GLU A 81 -2.37 5.39 8.46
C GLU A 81 -3.42 5.99 9.41
N SER A 82 -4.31 6.86 8.89
CA SER A 82 -5.34 7.52 9.71
C SER A 82 -6.44 6.61 10.24
N LEU A 83 -6.58 5.41 9.66
CA LEU A 83 -7.66 4.46 9.96
C LEU A 83 -7.24 3.38 10.96
N THR A 84 -5.99 3.37 11.43
CA THR A 84 -5.49 2.30 12.29
C THR A 84 -4.61 2.79 13.42
N SER A 85 -4.73 2.12 14.56
CA SER A 85 -3.77 2.19 15.67
C SER A 85 -3.02 0.87 15.85
N ASP A 86 -3.26 -0.14 14.99
CA ASP A 86 -2.57 -1.42 15.06
C ASP A 86 -1.11 -1.26 14.62
N LYS A 87 -0.21 -1.72 15.46
CA LYS A 87 1.23 -1.55 15.25
C LYS A 87 1.75 -2.35 14.06
N ASN A 88 1.17 -3.53 13.77
CA ASN A 88 1.60 -4.31 12.61
C ASN A 88 1.22 -3.58 11.30
N HIS A 89 0.01 -3.07 11.21
CA HIS A 89 -0.43 -2.25 10.07
C HIS A 89 0.41 -0.98 9.93
N LEU A 90 0.61 -0.24 11.02
CA LEU A 90 1.42 0.98 10.99
C LEU A 90 2.86 0.72 10.53
N SER A 91 3.50 -0.37 10.98
CA SER A 91 4.85 -0.73 10.52
C SER A 91 4.88 -0.96 8.99
N ALA A 92 3.91 -1.70 8.45
CA ALA A 92 3.81 -1.94 7.02
C ALA A 92 3.53 -0.65 6.22
N ILE A 93 2.61 0.19 6.71
CA ILE A 93 2.28 1.47 6.09
C ILE A 93 3.49 2.41 6.07
N TYR A 94 4.21 2.55 7.18
CA TYR A 94 5.41 3.38 7.26
C TYR A 94 6.54 2.89 6.36
N ASN A 95 6.66 1.58 6.16
CA ASN A 95 7.60 1.05 5.19
C ASN A 95 7.32 1.58 3.77
N LEU A 96 6.05 1.51 3.34
CA LEU A 96 5.67 1.92 1.99
C LEU A 96 5.67 3.44 1.82
N LEU A 97 5.30 4.21 2.86
CA LEU A 97 5.43 5.68 2.85
C LEU A 97 6.89 6.12 2.79
N GLY A 98 7.78 5.44 3.52
CA GLY A 98 9.23 5.66 3.43
C GLY A 98 9.76 5.38 2.01
N GLN A 99 9.33 4.27 1.40
CA GLN A 99 9.71 3.91 0.04
C GLN A 99 9.19 4.92 -0.99
N ALA A 100 7.93 5.33 -0.89
CA ALA A 100 7.34 6.33 -1.77
C ALA A 100 8.10 7.67 -1.69
N SER A 101 8.37 8.14 -0.47
CA SER A 101 9.09 9.39 -0.22
C SER A 101 10.53 9.33 -0.74
N TYR A 102 11.22 8.21 -0.53
CA TYR A 102 12.57 8.00 -1.06
C TYR A 102 12.61 8.08 -2.59
N ARG A 103 11.63 7.46 -3.26
CA ARG A 103 11.51 7.50 -4.74
C ARG A 103 11.10 8.87 -5.27
N MET A 104 10.48 9.71 -4.44
CA MET A 104 10.21 11.12 -4.74
C MET A 104 11.41 12.04 -4.47
N ASP A 105 12.53 11.50 -4.00
CA ASP A 105 13.71 12.24 -3.53
C ASP A 105 13.48 13.13 -2.28
N ASP A 106 12.36 12.93 -1.59
CA ASP A 106 12.11 13.54 -0.29
C ASP A 106 12.77 12.70 0.82
N LEU A 107 14.09 12.88 0.95
CA LEU A 107 14.93 12.09 1.85
C LEU A 107 14.64 12.34 3.33
N ASP A 108 14.16 13.53 3.69
CA ASP A 108 13.77 13.86 5.07
C ASP A 108 12.48 13.14 5.45
N LEU A 109 11.48 13.16 4.58
CA LEU A 109 10.23 12.45 4.82
C LEU A 109 10.42 10.92 4.80
N ALA A 110 11.29 10.42 3.92
CA ALA A 110 11.65 9.00 3.91
C ALA A 110 12.29 8.57 5.24
N LEU A 111 13.21 9.38 5.76
CA LEU A 111 13.88 9.15 7.04
C LEU A 111 12.87 9.17 8.20
N TYR A 112 11.92 10.11 8.19
CA TYR A 112 10.83 10.17 9.17
C TYR A 112 10.03 8.87 9.22
N TYR A 113 9.54 8.38 8.07
CA TYR A 113 8.72 7.17 8.04
C TYR A 113 9.50 5.91 8.38
N TYR A 114 10.73 5.74 7.88
CA TYR A 114 11.54 4.59 8.26
C TYR A 114 11.92 4.60 9.75
N SER A 115 12.08 5.77 10.37
CA SER A 115 12.31 5.89 11.82
C SER A 115 11.07 5.47 12.62
N LYS A 116 9.85 5.86 12.19
CA LYS A 116 8.61 5.38 12.83
C LYS A 116 8.46 3.86 12.71
N LYS A 117 8.76 3.29 11.54
CA LYS A 117 8.79 1.83 11.32
C LYS A 117 9.77 1.15 12.27
N LEU A 118 11.01 1.66 12.36
CA LEU A 118 12.05 1.12 13.24
C LEU A 118 11.61 1.10 14.71
N ALA A 119 11.00 2.19 15.19
CA ALA A 119 10.50 2.27 16.56
C ALA A 119 9.45 1.19 16.85
N ILE A 120 8.49 1.01 15.93
CA ILE A 120 7.44 -0.01 16.07
C ILE A 120 8.05 -1.42 16.02
N ASP A 121 8.94 -1.70 15.08
CA ASP A 121 9.49 -3.05 14.94
C ASP A 121 10.36 -3.44 16.14
N ARG A 122 11.07 -2.48 16.75
CA ARG A 122 11.76 -2.71 18.02
C ARG A 122 10.79 -3.03 19.14
N GLU A 123 9.71 -2.28 19.25
CA GLU A 123 8.68 -2.50 20.26
C GLU A 123 8.01 -3.87 20.11
N LEU A 124 7.75 -4.31 18.88
CA LEU A 124 7.18 -5.61 18.57
C LEU A 124 8.20 -6.76 18.59
N GLY A 125 9.49 -6.48 18.80
CA GLY A 125 10.57 -7.49 18.74
C GLY A 125 10.85 -8.05 17.33
N LYS A 126 10.42 -7.38 16.26
CA LYS A 126 10.59 -7.81 14.87
C LYS A 126 11.98 -7.49 14.34
N LYS A 127 12.93 -8.41 14.56
CA LYS A 127 14.35 -8.23 14.19
C LYS A 127 14.59 -8.02 12.69
N GLU A 128 13.88 -8.74 11.84
CA GLU A 128 13.98 -8.57 10.38
C GLU A 128 13.45 -7.20 9.92
N GLY A 129 12.35 -6.74 10.54
CA GLY A 129 11.78 -5.42 10.28
C GLY A 129 12.70 -4.29 10.71
N GLU A 130 13.34 -4.43 11.88
CA GLU A 130 14.38 -3.54 12.40
C GLU A 130 15.57 -3.45 11.42
N ALA A 131 16.11 -4.58 10.98
CA ALA A 131 17.23 -4.62 10.03
C ALA A 131 16.86 -3.94 8.70
N THR A 132 15.67 -4.21 8.18
CA THR A 132 15.17 -3.57 6.94
C THR A 132 15.07 -2.06 7.08
N ALA A 133 14.53 -1.56 8.20
CA ALA A 133 14.41 -0.12 8.44
C ALA A 133 15.79 0.55 8.56
N LEU A 134 16.73 -0.07 9.28
CA LEU A 134 18.10 0.43 9.42
C LEU A 134 18.83 0.49 8.08
N ASN A 135 18.69 -0.53 7.23
CA ASN A 135 19.29 -0.53 5.90
C ASN A 135 18.78 0.62 5.04
N ASN A 136 17.47 0.87 5.02
CA ASN A 136 16.89 1.98 4.28
C ASN A 136 17.33 3.35 4.82
N ILE A 137 17.45 3.49 6.15
CA ILE A 137 17.96 4.71 6.79
C ILE A 137 19.43 4.94 6.40
N ALA A 138 20.27 3.90 6.43
CA ALA A 138 21.67 4.00 6.02
C ALA A 138 21.80 4.39 4.54
N GLU A 139 20.94 3.83 3.67
CA GLU A 139 20.89 4.20 2.26
C GLU A 139 20.59 5.70 2.07
N ILE A 140 19.64 6.25 2.83
CA ILE A 140 19.29 7.67 2.81
C ILE A 140 20.49 8.54 3.21
N TYR A 141 21.18 8.21 4.31
CA TYR A 141 22.35 8.97 4.75
C TYR A 141 23.47 8.96 3.70
N ARG A 142 23.74 7.79 3.08
CA ARG A 142 24.69 7.67 1.99
C ARG A 142 24.30 8.56 0.79
N LYS A 143 23.02 8.57 0.41
CA LYS A 143 22.53 9.42 -0.68
C LYS A 143 22.70 10.91 -0.37
N LYS A 144 22.35 11.35 0.84
CA LYS A 144 22.57 12.73 1.30
C LYS A 144 24.03 13.14 1.25
N GLU A 145 24.93 12.27 1.71
CA GLU A 145 26.38 12.55 1.67
C GLU A 145 26.89 12.75 0.24
N ILE A 146 26.46 11.89 -0.70
CA ILE A 146 26.80 12.02 -2.12
C ILE A 146 26.27 13.34 -2.69
N THR A 147 25.03 13.72 -2.39
CA THR A 147 24.43 14.98 -2.84
C THR A 147 25.23 16.19 -2.34
N ILE A 148 25.62 16.21 -1.05
CA ILE A 148 26.43 17.28 -0.48
C ILE A 148 27.80 17.37 -1.18
N LYS A 149 28.47 16.23 -1.40
CA LYS A 149 29.75 16.18 -2.12
C LYS A 149 29.61 16.74 -3.54
N LEU A 150 28.56 16.36 -4.26
CA LEU A 150 28.31 16.84 -5.63
C LEU A 150 28.06 18.34 -5.66
N LEU A 151 27.23 18.88 -4.77
CA LEU A 151 26.97 20.31 -4.67
C LEU A 151 28.26 21.11 -4.38
N ASN A 152 29.13 20.59 -3.51
CA ASN A 152 30.42 21.22 -3.23
C ASN A 152 31.36 21.24 -4.44
N ILE A 153 31.32 20.22 -5.30
CA ILE A 153 32.09 20.18 -6.54
C ILE A 153 31.55 21.20 -7.54
N ILE A 154 30.22 21.22 -7.74
CA ILE A 154 29.56 22.14 -8.67
C ILE A 154 29.80 23.61 -8.27
N ASN A 155 29.74 23.94 -6.97
CA ASN A 155 29.94 25.31 -6.49
C ASN A 155 31.41 25.79 -6.53
N ARG A 156 32.35 24.92 -6.90
CA ARG A 156 33.78 25.26 -7.05
C ARG A 156 34.21 25.46 -8.51
N LEU A 157 33.31 25.22 -9.47
CA LEU A 157 33.47 25.53 -10.89
C LEU A 157 32.97 26.94 -11.19
#